data_AF-A0A7C4SBH4-F1
#
_entry.id   AF-A0A7C4SBH4-F1
#
_cell.length_a   1.000
_cell.length_b   1.000
_cell.length_c   1.000
_cell.angle_alpha   90.00
_cell.angle_beta   90.00
_cell.angle_gamma   90.00
#
_symmetry.space_group_name_H-M   'P 1'
#
loop_
_entity.id
_entity.type
_entity.pdbx_description
1 polymer ?
#
loop_
_entity_poly.entity_id
_entity_poly.type
_entity_poly.pdbx_seq_one_letter_code
_entity_poly.pdbx_strand_id
1 'polypeptide(L)' 'MTGIPTILILLILLLVIAAGAIKVLREYERGVVFRLGRLIGAKGPGLILIIPFVD' A
#
# COMPACT_ATOMS: atom_id res chain seq x y z
N MET A 1 -28.44 -18.41 -1.06
CA MET A 1 -28.60 -17.00 -0.65
C MET A 1 -27.37 -16.49 0.14
N THR A 2 -26.16 -16.95 -0.19
CA THR A 2 -24.92 -16.62 0.56
C THR A 2 -23.79 -16.07 -0.29
N GLY A 3 -23.86 -16.13 -1.62
CA GLY A 3 -22.74 -15.72 -2.50
C GLY A 3 -22.52 -14.20 -2.59
N ILE A 4 -23.59 -13.40 -2.54
CA ILE A 4 -23.53 -11.93 -2.61
C ILE A 4 -22.70 -11.33 -1.46
N PRO A 5 -22.95 -11.67 -0.18
CA PRO A 5 -22.13 -11.12 0.91
C PRO A 5 -20.67 -11.58 0.83
N THR A 6 -20.39 -12.80 0.36
CA THR A 6 -19.00 -13.28 0.23
C THR A 6 -18.22 -12.49 -0.82
N ILE A 7 -18.83 -12.22 -1.97
CA ILE A 7 -18.21 -11.42 -3.04
C ILE A 7 -17.98 -9.98 -2.56
N LEU A 8 -18.94 -9.41 -1.83
CA LEU A 8 -18.82 -8.06 -1.28
C LEU A 8 -17.64 -7.96 -0.30
N ILE A 9 -17.49 -8.94 0.59
CA ILE A 9 -16.36 -9.01 1.53
C ILE A 9 -15.03 -9.12 0.79
N LEU A 10 -14.95 -9.97 -0.24
CA LEU A 10 -13.73 -10.12 -1.04
C LEU A 10 -13.35 -8.82 -1.75
N LEU A 11 -14.34 -8.12 -2.31
CA LEU A 11 -14.14 -6.87 -3.04
C LEU A 11 -13.66 -5.75 -2.11
N ILE A 12 -14.25 -5.64 -0.91
CA ILE A 12 -13.83 -4.69 0.12
C ILE A 12 -12.40 -4.98 0.57
N LEU A 13 -12.08 -6.26 0.80
CA LEU A 13 -10.73 -6.67 1.20
C LEU A 13 -9.68 -6.29 0.14
N LEU A 14 -9.98 -6.52 -1.14
CA LEU A 14 -9.12 -6.15 -2.25
C LEU A 14 -8.91 -4.63 -2.32
N LEU A 15 -9.98 -3.85 -2.14
CA LEU A 15 -9.94 -2.38 -2.14
C LEU A 15 -9.09 -1.83 -0.99
N VAL A 16 -9.20 -2.39 0.22
CA VAL A 16 -8.40 -1.94 1.37
C VAL A 16 -6.91 -2.22 1.14
N ILE A 17 -6.56 -3.39 0.59
CA ILE A 17 -5.17 -3.73 0.26
C ILE A 17 -4.64 -2.80 -0.82
N ALA A 18 -5.41 -2.57 -1.89
CA ALA A 18 -5.02 -1.66 -2.97
C ALA A 18 -4.87 -0.20 -2.50
N ALA A 19 -5.75 0.28 -1.62
CA ALA A 19 -5.68 1.61 -1.03
C ALA A 19 -4.45 1.76 -0.12
N GLY A 20 -4.07 0.71 0.61
CA GLY A 20 -2.85 0.69 1.43
C GLY A 20 -1.55 0.72 0.61
N ALA A 21 -1.60 0.31 -0.66
CA ALA A 21 -0.45 0.28 -1.55
C ALA A 21 -0.04 1.65 -2.12
N ILE A 22 -1.02 2.55 -2.22
CA ILE A 22 -0.82 3.86 -2.84
C ILE A 22 -0.73 4.89 -1.71
N LYS A 23 0.48 5.08 -1.18
CA LYS A 23 0.77 6.19 -0.27
C LYS A 23 1.45 7.32 -1.03
N VAL A 24 0.78 8.46 -1.09
CA VAL A 24 1.34 9.70 -1.64
C VAL A 24 2.05 10.42 -0.50
N LEU A 25 3.38 10.41 -0.52
CA LEU A 25 4.21 11.17 0.42
C LEU A 25 4.35 12.61 -0.07
N ARG A 26 4.14 13.56 0.85
CA ARG A 26 4.28 14.99 0.55
C ARG A 26 5.74 15.36 0.35
N GLU A 27 6.00 16.44 -0.36
CA GLU A 27 7.35 16.80 -0.80
C GLU A 27 8.35 17.07 0.34
N TYR A 28 7.83 17.38 1.52
CA TYR A 28 8.59 17.58 2.76
C TYR A 28 8.74 16.32 3.62
N GLU A 29 8.00 15.26 3.30
CA GLU A 29 8.08 13.97 3.97
C GLU A 29 8.93 13.02 3.12
N ARG A 30 10.23 12.97 3.41
CA ARG A 30 11.09 11.92 2.86
C ARG A 30 10.75 10.60 3.53
N GLY A 31 9.96 9.78 2.84
CA GLY A 31 9.66 8.42 3.28
C GLY A 31 10.87 7.51 3.14
N VAL A 32 11.23 6.82 4.22
CA VAL A 32 12.22 5.75 4.20
C VAL A 32 11.49 4.46 3.80
N VAL A 33 11.83 3.89 2.64
CA VAL A 33 11.24 2.62 2.21
C VAL A 33 12.14 1.49 2.69
N PHE A 34 11.57 0.65 3.54
CA PHE A 34 12.16 -0.63 3.90
C PHE A 34 11.61 -1.66 2.93
N ARG A 35 12.41 -2.66 2.58
CA ARG A 35 11.93 -3.86 1.90
C ARG A 35 12.58 -5.04 2.57
N LEU A 36 11.77 -5.93 3.15
CA LEU A 36 12.26 -7.13 3.82
C LEU A 36 13.37 -6.84 4.85
N GLY A 37 13.21 -5.77 5.65
CA GLY A 37 14.18 -5.36 6.67
C GLY A 37 15.46 -4.70 6.14
N ARG A 38 15.57 -4.45 4.82
CA ARG A 38 16.67 -3.70 4.22
C ARG A 38 16.20 -2.32 3.76
N LEU A 39 16.98 -1.30 4.12
CA LEU A 39 16.72 0.09 3.77
C LEU A 39 17.16 0.29 2.31
N ILE A 40 16.21 0.44 1.40
CA ILE A 40 16.52 0.59 -0.05
C ILE A 40 17.03 2.01 -0.34
N GLY A 41 16.59 2.99 0.45
CA GLY A 41 17.00 4.38 0.35
C GLY A 41 15.84 5.32 0.63
N ALA A 42 16.16 6.59 0.87
CA ALA A 42 15.16 7.64 0.92
C ALA A 42 14.66 7.90 -0.50
N LYS A 43 13.42 7.50 -0.81
CA LYS A 43 12.81 7.93 -2.07
C LYS A 43 12.53 9.43 -1.98
N GLY A 44 12.88 10.14 -3.05
CA GLY A 44 12.56 11.55 -3.19
C GLY A 44 11.05 11.79 -3.21
N PRO A 45 10.63 13.07 -3.12
CA PRO A 45 9.22 13.45 -3.13
C PRO A 45 8.54 12.99 -4.42
N GLY A 46 7.36 12.37 -4.32
CA GLY A 46 6.64 11.82 -5.46
C GLY A 46 5.70 10.67 -5.12
N LEU A 47 5.13 10.04 -6.16
CA LEU A 47 4.22 8.90 -6.02
C LEU A 47 5.04 7.64 -5.68
N ILE A 48 4.96 7.19 -4.42
CA ILE A 48 5.68 5.99 -3.98
C ILE A 48 4.69 4.84 -3.93
N LEU A 49 4.82 3.93 -4.90
CA LEU A 49 4.18 2.62 -4.82
C LEU A 49 4.91 1.79 -3.76
N ILE A 50 4.25 1.57 -2.64
CA ILE A 50 4.69 0.71 -1.54
C ILE A 50 3.84 -0.54 -1.66
N ILE A 51 4.45 -1.73 -1.77
CA ILE A 51 3.66 -2.96 -1.76
C ILE A 51 3.32 -3.25 -0.30
N PRO A 52 2.04 -3.16 0.11
CA PRO A 52 1.65 -3.43 1.47
C PRO A 52 1.99 -4.90 1.76
N PHE A 53 2.58 -5.16 2.93
CA PHE A 53 3.13 -6.44 3.40
C PHE A 53 4.59 -6.79 3.01
N VAL A 54 5.18 -6.13 2.01
CA VAL A 54 6.55 -6.47 1.54
C VAL A 54 7.54 -5.32 1.73
N ASP A 55 7.07 -4.10 1.53
CA ASP A 55 7.77 -2.85 1.84
C ASP A 55 7.29 -2.30 3.20
#